data_AF-A0A1E1WKH8-F1
#
_entry.id   AF-A0A1E1WKH8-F1
#
_cell.length_a   1.000
_cell.length_b   1.000
_cell.length_c   1.000
_cell.angle_alpha   90.00
_cell.angle_beta   90.00
_cell.angle_gamma   90.00
#
_symmetry.space_group_name_H-M   'P 1'
#
loop_
_entity.id
_entity.type
_entity.pdbx_description
1 polymer ?
#
loop_
_entity_poly.entity_id
_entity_poly.type
_entity_poly.pdbx_seq_one_letter_code
_entity_poly.pdbx_strand_id
1 'polypeptide(L)'
;VGKIVLTATIDIFNNVVAKLLPTPSKMHYLFNLRDISKIFQGLLRSNKDYQNTRPRFLRLWVCECFRVFSDRLIDTKDRDWFMNHMGDQLGKHFELTFHALCPNKQSPLFGHFLNPFEVYDDLNDPDALRKYITVQLEEYNSCPGVVKMDLVLFKDAIEHIVRIVRVISQQRGNMLCVGIGNLILAEHPWCSRKT
;
A
#
# COMPACT_ATOMS: atom_id res chain seq x y z
N VAL A 1 14.21 -15.87 -11.30
CA VAL A 1 13.36 -14.70 -10.92
C VAL A 1 14.01 -13.85 -9.84
N GLY A 2 14.40 -14.40 -8.69
CA GLY A 2 14.93 -13.63 -7.55
C GLY A 2 16.09 -12.66 -7.88
N LYS A 3 17.12 -13.10 -8.62
CA LYS A 3 18.25 -12.22 -9.02
C LYS A 3 17.79 -11.02 -9.86
N ILE A 4 16.87 -11.23 -10.80
CA ILE A 4 16.33 -10.18 -11.67
C ILE A 4 15.54 -9.17 -10.84
N VAL A 5 14.72 -9.64 -9.89
CA VAL A 5 13.94 -8.79 -8.97
C VAL A 5 14.85 -7.94 -8.10
N LEU A 6 15.97 -8.49 -7.62
CA LEU A 6 16.98 -7.72 -6.88
C LEU A 6 17.59 -6.62 -7.74
N THR A 7 18.05 -6.95 -8.95
CA THR A 7 18.61 -5.95 -9.86
C THR A 7 17.59 -4.86 -10.19
N ALA A 8 16.35 -5.23 -10.52
CA ALA A 8 15.28 -4.26 -10.79
C ALA A 8 14.96 -3.39 -9.56
N THR A 9 14.97 -3.95 -8.35
CA THR A 9 14.73 -3.19 -7.11
C THR A 9 15.85 -2.18 -6.84
N ILE A 10 17.10 -2.55 -7.11
CA ILE A 10 18.26 -1.65 -7.00
C ILE A 10 18.15 -0.51 -8.03
N ASP A 11 17.78 -0.83 -9.27
CA ASP A 11 17.58 0.17 -10.32
C ASP A 11 16.45 1.15 -9.96
N ILE A 12 15.31 0.66 -9.44
CA ILE A 12 14.22 1.50 -8.93
C ILE A 12 14.73 2.42 -7.82
N PHE A 13 15.42 1.84 -6.83
CA PHE A 13 15.91 2.61 -5.69
C PHE A 13 16.86 3.73 -6.12
N ASN A 14 17.82 3.44 -7.00
CA ASN A 14 18.78 4.43 -7.48
C ASN A 14 18.07 5.59 -8.22
N ASN A 15 17.08 5.29 -9.05
CA ASN A 15 16.31 6.30 -9.76
C ASN A 15 15.40 7.11 -8.82
N VAL A 16 14.77 6.47 -7.84
CA VAL A 16 13.97 7.14 -6.80
C VAL A 16 14.83 8.12 -6.00
N VAL A 17 15.99 7.69 -5.52
CA VAL A 17 16.91 8.54 -4.76
C VAL A 17 17.44 9.71 -5.61
N ALA A 18 17.72 9.48 -6.88
CA ALA A 18 18.21 10.53 -7.78
C ALA A 18 17.12 11.56 -8.13
N LYS A 19 15.86 11.12 -8.29
CA LYS A 19 14.77 11.99 -8.78
C LYS A 19 13.96 12.64 -7.66
N LEU A 20 13.65 11.91 -6.60
CA LEU A 20 12.72 12.31 -5.54
C LEU A 20 13.50 12.84 -4.34
N LEU A 21 14.13 13.99 -4.52
CA LEU A 21 14.98 14.61 -3.51
C LEU A 21 14.16 15.22 -2.36
N PRO A 22 14.66 15.14 -1.12
CA PRO A 22 14.05 15.82 0.02
C PRO A 22 14.16 17.33 -0.17
N THR A 23 13.05 18.03 0.05
CA THR A 23 12.98 19.49 0.11
C THR A 23 12.30 19.91 1.41
N PRO A 24 12.36 21.18 1.86
CA PRO A 24 11.63 21.62 3.04
C PRO A 24 10.14 21.24 3.02
N SER A 25 9.50 21.31 1.85
CA SER A 25 8.10 20.91 1.66
C SER A 25 7.88 19.39 1.54
N LYS A 26 8.94 18.62 1.26
CA LYS A 26 8.94 17.16 1.06
C LYS A 26 9.99 16.45 1.91
N MET A 27 10.12 16.86 3.17
CA MET A 27 11.15 16.34 4.08
C MET A 27 11.05 14.83 4.33
N HIS A 28 9.88 14.23 4.09
CA HIS A 28 9.64 12.80 4.23
C HIS A 28 10.11 11.97 3.01
N TYR A 29 10.65 12.60 1.96
CA TYR A 29 11.24 11.93 0.79
C TYR A 29 12.69 11.48 1.08
N LEU A 30 12.91 10.91 2.26
CA LEU A 30 14.19 10.35 2.67
C LEU A 30 14.17 8.85 2.40
N PHE A 31 14.89 8.43 1.36
CA PHE A 31 15.02 7.03 0.97
C PHE A 31 16.40 6.51 1.32
N ASN A 32 16.48 5.30 1.87
CA ASN A 32 17.74 4.66 2.25
C ASN A 32 17.69 3.14 2.03
N LEU A 33 18.80 2.45 2.25
CA LEU A 33 18.91 1.01 1.99
C LEU A 33 17.93 0.14 2.79
N ARG A 34 17.40 0.63 3.92
CA ARG A 34 16.34 -0.08 4.68
C ARG A 34 15.06 -0.22 3.86
N ASP A 35 14.82 0.67 2.92
CA ASP A 35 13.65 0.62 2.06
C ASP A 35 13.70 -0.59 1.13
N ILE A 36 14.88 -0.92 0.61
CA ILE A 36 15.10 -2.17 -0.12
C ILE A 36 14.79 -3.36 0.79
N SER A 37 15.31 -3.38 2.03
CA SER A 37 15.01 -4.46 2.98
C SER A 37 13.51 -4.61 3.26
N LYS A 38 12.76 -3.50 3.36
CA LYS A 38 11.30 -3.52 3.56
C LYS A 38 10.55 -4.17 2.40
N ILE A 39 10.99 -3.93 1.16
CA ILE A 39 10.42 -4.59 -0.03
C ILE A 39 10.59 -6.10 0.08
N PHE A 40 11.81 -6.56 0.35
CA PHE A 40 12.09 -7.99 0.49
C PHE A 40 11.40 -8.63 1.69
N GLN A 41 11.28 -7.92 2.82
CA GLN A 41 10.49 -8.38 3.96
C GLN A 41 9.01 -8.56 3.58
N GLY A 42 8.45 -7.67 2.76
CA GLY A 42 7.11 -7.83 2.19
C GLY A 42 6.99 -9.06 1.28
N LEU A 43 7.95 -9.25 0.37
CA LEU A 43 8.03 -10.43 -0.49
C LEU A 43 8.09 -11.74 0.31
N LEU A 44 8.84 -11.77 1.41
CA LEU A 44 8.99 -12.96 2.26
C LEU A 44 7.69 -13.34 3.01
N ARG A 45 6.67 -12.49 3.02
CA ARG A 45 5.32 -12.85 3.51
C ARG A 45 4.56 -13.74 2.53
N SER A 46 5.05 -13.91 1.30
CA SER A 46 4.41 -14.76 0.30
C SER A 46 4.39 -16.22 0.73
N ASN A 47 3.27 -16.90 0.55
CA ASN A 47 3.20 -18.35 0.63
C ASN A 47 3.43 -18.97 -0.76
N LYS A 48 4.30 -19.98 -0.86
CA LYS A 48 4.66 -20.68 -2.11
C LYS A 48 3.46 -21.33 -2.80
N ASP A 49 2.47 -21.78 -2.03
CA ASP A 49 1.28 -22.46 -2.56
C ASP A 49 0.33 -21.48 -3.26
N TYR A 50 0.34 -20.21 -2.84
CA TYR A 50 -0.54 -19.16 -3.35
C TYR A 50 0.16 -18.28 -4.40
N GLN A 51 1.47 -18.04 -4.25
CA GLN A 51 2.29 -17.21 -5.14
C GLN A 51 3.14 -18.09 -6.08
N ASN A 52 2.52 -19.10 -6.67
CA ASN A 52 3.19 -20.13 -7.47
C ASN A 52 3.48 -19.72 -8.93
N THR A 53 2.83 -18.66 -9.42
CA THR A 53 3.04 -18.16 -10.80
C THR A 53 3.87 -16.89 -10.84
N ARG A 54 4.64 -16.74 -11.92
CA ARG A 54 5.45 -15.54 -12.17
C ARG A 54 4.62 -14.24 -12.12
N PRO A 55 3.44 -14.13 -12.75
CA PRO A 55 2.64 -12.90 -12.69
C PRO A 55 2.17 -12.55 -11.29
N ARG A 56 1.71 -13.53 -10.49
CA ARG A 56 1.27 -13.27 -9.10
C ARG A 56 2.44 -12.77 -8.24
N PHE A 57 3.59 -13.43 -8.33
CA PHE A 57 4.80 -13.00 -7.61
C PHE A 57 5.26 -11.58 -8.02
N LEU A 58 5.23 -11.26 -9.32
CA LEU A 58 5.60 -9.92 -9.80
C LEU A 58 4.58 -8.87 -9.37
N ARG A 59 3.29 -9.21 -9.32
CA ARG A 59 2.24 -8.32 -8.81
C ARG A 59 2.43 -8.02 -7.32
N LEU A 60 2.82 -9.01 -6.52
CA LEU A 60 3.23 -8.81 -5.13
C LEU A 60 4.45 -7.89 -5.04
N TRP A 61 5.50 -8.12 -5.84
CA TRP A 61 6.68 -7.24 -5.88
C TRP A 61 6.32 -5.80 -6.21
N VAL A 62 5.46 -5.59 -7.21
CA VAL A 62 4.93 -4.28 -7.56
C VAL A 62 4.19 -3.67 -6.36
N CYS A 63 3.31 -4.41 -5.68
CA CYS A 63 2.64 -3.94 -4.46
C CYS A 63 3.67 -3.40 -3.46
N GLU A 64 4.68 -4.20 -3.13
CA GLU A 64 5.67 -3.85 -2.11
C GLU A 64 6.51 -2.62 -2.51
N CYS A 65 6.85 -2.46 -3.79
CA CYS A 65 7.49 -1.24 -4.29
C CYS A 65 6.61 0.01 -4.10
N PHE A 66 5.30 -0.08 -4.39
CA PHE A 66 4.37 1.02 -4.16
C PHE A 66 4.20 1.33 -2.67
N ARG A 67 4.08 0.31 -1.82
CA ARG A 67 3.94 0.51 -0.35
C ARG A 67 5.17 1.17 0.26
N VAL A 68 6.36 0.87 -0.24
CA VAL A 68 7.61 1.42 0.30
C VAL A 68 7.90 2.81 -0.23
N PHE A 69 7.71 3.06 -1.52
CA PHE A 69 8.08 4.34 -2.16
C PHE A 69 6.88 5.26 -2.38
N SER A 70 5.84 4.77 -3.06
CA SER A 70 4.71 5.60 -3.51
C SER A 70 3.85 6.14 -2.37
N ASP A 71 3.69 5.38 -1.28
CA ASP A 71 2.91 5.82 -0.11
C ASP A 71 3.50 7.06 0.60
N ARG A 72 4.77 7.42 0.35
CA ARG A 72 5.37 8.67 0.84
C ARG A 72 5.09 9.87 -0.07
N LEU A 73 4.62 9.65 -1.30
CA LEU A 73 4.51 10.72 -2.29
C LEU A 73 3.23 11.50 -2.09
N ILE A 74 3.35 12.83 -2.09
CA ILE A 74 2.21 13.75 -1.89
C ILE A 74 1.68 14.30 -3.22
N ASP A 75 2.56 14.54 -4.19
CA ASP A 75 2.20 15.15 -5.46
C ASP A 75 1.75 14.09 -6.46
N THR A 76 0.69 14.40 -7.22
CA THR A 76 0.23 13.57 -8.33
C THR A 76 1.32 13.36 -9.37
N LYS A 77 2.08 14.41 -9.69
CA LYS A 77 3.23 14.34 -10.62
C LYS A 77 4.27 13.30 -10.21
N ASP A 78 4.61 13.22 -8.92
CA ASP A 78 5.59 12.26 -8.42
C ASP A 78 5.03 10.84 -8.45
N ARG A 79 3.73 10.67 -8.11
CA ARG A 79 3.03 9.38 -8.18
C ARG A 79 2.94 8.85 -9.60
N ASP A 80 2.60 9.72 -10.56
CA ASP A 80 2.51 9.38 -11.98
C ASP A 80 3.89 9.03 -12.54
N TRP A 81 4.92 9.80 -12.19
CA TRP A 81 6.30 9.47 -12.53
C TRP A 81 6.70 8.10 -12.00
N PHE A 82 6.40 7.81 -10.73
CA PHE A 82 6.74 6.50 -10.13
C PHE A 82 5.98 5.35 -10.80
N MET A 83 4.70 5.55 -11.15
CA MET A 83 3.91 4.54 -11.88
C MET A 83 4.51 4.24 -13.25
N ASN A 84 4.87 5.28 -14.01
CA ASN A 84 5.52 5.12 -15.32
C ASN A 84 6.87 4.43 -15.16
N HIS A 85 7.68 4.86 -14.19
CA HIS A 85 8.97 4.26 -13.90
C HIS A 85 8.85 2.78 -13.54
N MET A 86 7.86 2.38 -12.73
CA MET A 86 7.58 0.97 -12.45
C MET A 86 7.23 0.19 -13.73
N GLY A 87 6.48 0.80 -14.64
CA GLY A 87 6.20 0.23 -15.97
C GLY A 87 7.47 0.02 -16.79
N ASP A 88 8.37 0.99 -16.82
CA ASP A 88 9.65 0.89 -17.54
C ASP A 88 10.54 -0.22 -16.98
N GLN A 89 10.60 -0.36 -15.65
CA GLN A 89 11.38 -1.42 -14.99
C GLN A 89 10.79 -2.81 -15.25
N LEU A 90 9.45 -2.92 -15.30
CA LEU A 90 8.77 -4.15 -15.71
C LEU A 90 9.10 -4.52 -17.16
N GLY A 91 9.08 -3.55 -18.07
CA GLY A 91 9.44 -3.77 -19.47
C GLY A 91 10.89 -4.19 -19.64
N LYS A 92 11.82 -3.46 -19.01
CA LYS A 92 13.27 -3.68 -19.08
C LYS A 92 13.71 -5.04 -18.52
N HIS A 93 13.17 -5.45 -17.36
CA HIS A 93 13.66 -6.63 -16.64
C HIS A 93 12.80 -7.88 -16.84
N PHE A 94 11.52 -7.72 -17.20
CA PHE A 94 10.58 -8.83 -17.23
C PHE A 94 9.80 -8.95 -18.54
N GLU A 95 10.01 -8.03 -19.50
CA GLU A 95 9.28 -7.97 -20.78
C GLU A 95 7.75 -7.93 -20.58
N LEU A 96 7.32 -7.25 -19.51
CA LEU A 96 5.93 -7.13 -19.11
C LEU A 96 5.52 -5.67 -19.01
N THR A 97 4.26 -5.40 -19.29
CA THR A 97 3.68 -4.08 -19.07
C THR A 97 3.01 -4.03 -17.69
N PHE A 98 3.01 -2.84 -17.08
CA PHE A 98 2.27 -2.63 -15.83
C PHE A 98 0.78 -3.00 -15.99
N HIS A 99 0.17 -2.67 -17.13
CA HIS A 99 -1.22 -2.98 -17.42
C HIS A 99 -1.50 -4.49 -17.49
N ALA A 100 -0.57 -5.30 -17.98
CA ALA A 100 -0.72 -6.76 -18.02
C ALA A 100 -0.78 -7.37 -16.60
N LEU A 101 -0.09 -6.77 -15.64
CA LEU A 101 -0.12 -7.20 -14.23
C LEU A 101 -1.25 -6.52 -13.44
N CYS A 102 -1.58 -5.28 -13.76
CA CYS A 102 -2.52 -4.41 -13.06
C CYS A 102 -3.49 -3.75 -14.06
N PRO A 103 -4.58 -4.45 -14.45
CA PRO A 103 -5.51 -3.96 -15.47
C PRO A 103 -6.14 -2.61 -15.13
N ASN A 104 -6.42 -2.38 -13.84
CA ASN A 104 -7.06 -1.15 -13.36
C ASN A 104 -6.11 0.06 -13.28
N LYS A 105 -4.87 -0.05 -13.76
CA LYS A 105 -3.80 0.97 -13.64
C LYS A 105 -3.61 1.49 -12.22
N GLN A 106 -3.93 0.67 -11.23
CA GLN A 106 -3.83 0.99 -9.81
C GLN A 106 -2.83 0.07 -9.15
N SER A 107 -2.21 0.56 -8.07
CA SER A 107 -1.35 -0.26 -7.24
C SER A 107 -2.16 -1.43 -6.67
N PRO A 108 -1.66 -2.67 -6.78
CA PRO A 108 -2.32 -3.81 -6.17
C PRO A 108 -2.35 -3.67 -4.64
N LEU A 109 -3.35 -4.29 -4.03
CA LEU A 109 -3.52 -4.35 -2.58
C LEU A 109 -3.31 -5.79 -2.13
N PHE A 110 -2.57 -5.98 -1.06
CA PHE A 110 -2.33 -7.29 -0.48
C PHE A 110 -2.68 -7.29 1.00
N GLY A 111 -3.25 -8.39 1.48
CA GLY A 111 -3.65 -8.59 2.86
C GLY A 111 -3.87 -10.06 3.17
N HIS A 112 -4.00 -10.39 4.45
CA HIS A 112 -4.18 -11.77 4.92
C HIS A 112 -5.62 -12.06 5.37
N PHE A 113 -6.35 -11.05 5.79
CA PHE A 113 -7.61 -11.17 6.53
C PHE A 113 -8.83 -11.61 5.70
N LEU A 114 -8.77 -11.51 4.36
CA LEU A 114 -9.83 -12.07 3.50
C LEU A 114 -9.66 -13.57 3.21
N ASN A 115 -8.48 -14.12 3.49
CA ASN A 115 -8.20 -15.52 3.28
C ASN A 115 -8.51 -16.30 4.57
N PRO A 116 -9.33 -17.37 4.54
CA PRO A 116 -9.63 -18.18 5.73
C PRO A 116 -8.40 -18.78 6.40
N PHE A 117 -7.30 -18.95 5.66
CA PHE A 117 -6.03 -19.46 6.17
C PHE A 117 -5.06 -18.34 6.56
N GLU A 118 -5.53 -17.10 6.60
CA GLU A 118 -4.73 -15.90 6.90
C GLU A 118 -3.47 -15.76 6.03
N VAL A 119 -3.54 -16.25 4.79
CA VAL A 119 -2.44 -16.16 3.85
C VAL A 119 -2.43 -14.78 3.21
N TYR A 120 -1.25 -14.15 3.19
CA TYR A 120 -1.03 -12.87 2.51
C TYR A 120 -1.20 -13.02 1.00
N ASP A 121 -2.30 -12.50 0.48
CA ASP A 121 -2.71 -12.65 -0.92
C ASP A 121 -3.31 -11.35 -1.47
N ASP A 122 -3.53 -11.36 -2.77
CA ASP A 122 -4.00 -10.24 -3.57
C ASP A 122 -5.49 -9.95 -3.32
N LEU A 123 -5.80 -8.73 -2.93
CA LEU A 123 -7.16 -8.27 -2.61
C LEU A 123 -7.78 -7.63 -3.85
N ASN A 124 -8.21 -8.47 -4.79
CA ASN A 124 -8.75 -8.04 -6.08
C ASN A 124 -10.25 -7.72 -6.08
N ASP A 125 -10.98 -8.16 -5.06
CA ASP A 125 -12.42 -7.99 -4.96
C ASP A 125 -12.73 -6.81 -4.01
N PRO A 126 -13.03 -5.61 -4.54
CA PRO A 126 -13.32 -4.43 -3.74
C PRO A 126 -14.64 -4.58 -2.95
N ASP A 127 -15.60 -5.35 -3.44
CA ASP A 127 -16.89 -5.55 -2.79
C ASP A 127 -16.75 -6.49 -1.59
N ALA A 128 -15.97 -7.56 -1.72
CA ALA A 128 -15.62 -8.44 -0.61
C ALA A 128 -14.83 -7.68 0.48
N LEU A 129 -13.86 -6.86 0.08
CA LEU A 129 -13.10 -5.96 0.95
C LEU A 129 -14.03 -5.02 1.74
N ARG A 130 -14.96 -4.35 1.03
CA ARG A 130 -15.91 -3.42 1.65
C ARG A 130 -16.80 -4.15 2.64
N LYS A 131 -17.39 -5.27 2.25
CA LYS A 131 -18.25 -6.08 3.10
C LYS A 131 -17.53 -6.52 4.37
N TYR A 132 -16.31 -7.03 4.24
CA TYR A 132 -15.51 -7.46 5.38
C TYR A 132 -15.26 -6.31 6.36
N ILE A 133 -14.80 -5.15 5.88
CA ILE A 133 -14.53 -3.99 6.74
C ILE A 133 -15.81 -3.46 7.40
N THR A 134 -16.95 -3.46 6.69
CA THR A 134 -18.25 -3.11 7.28
C THR A 134 -18.61 -4.02 8.45
N VAL A 135 -18.46 -5.34 8.28
CA VAL A 135 -18.72 -6.31 9.36
C VAL A 135 -17.80 -6.06 10.55
N GLN A 136 -16.50 -5.82 10.31
CA GLN A 136 -15.55 -5.51 11.39
C GLN A 136 -15.89 -4.19 12.12
N LEU A 137 -16.43 -3.19 11.41
CA LEU A 137 -16.90 -1.94 12.02
C LEU A 137 -18.16 -2.15 12.87
N GLU A 138 -19.10 -2.96 12.40
CA GLU A 138 -20.32 -3.33 13.15
C GLU A 138 -19.98 -4.14 14.40
N GLU A 139 -19.05 -5.09 14.30
CA GLU A 139 -18.53 -5.86 15.43
C GLU A 139 -17.86 -4.93 16.45
N TYR A 140 -16.99 -4.01 16.00
CA TYR A 140 -16.39 -3.01 16.88
C TYR A 140 -17.46 -2.19 17.60
N ASN A 141 -18.46 -1.67 16.89
CA ASN A 141 -19.52 -0.84 17.46
C ASN A 141 -20.47 -1.58 18.42
N SER A 142 -20.45 -2.92 18.37
CA SER A 142 -21.23 -3.79 19.26
C SER A 142 -20.50 -4.12 20.56
N CYS A 143 -19.19 -3.88 20.65
CA CYS A 143 -18.41 -4.12 21.86
C CYS A 143 -18.79 -3.14 22.98
N PRO A 144 -19.05 -3.60 24.21
CA PRO A 144 -19.39 -2.72 25.32
C PRO A 144 -18.19 -1.86 25.73
N GLY A 145 -18.45 -0.57 26.01
CA GLY A 145 -17.44 0.36 26.50
C GLY A 145 -16.59 1.06 25.43
N VAL A 146 -16.84 0.79 24.14
CA VAL A 146 -16.19 1.51 23.04
C VAL A 146 -16.99 2.73 22.59
N VAL A 147 -16.30 3.75 22.09
CA VAL A 147 -16.94 4.89 21.44
C VAL A 147 -17.35 4.45 20.03
N LYS A 148 -18.64 4.52 19.73
CA LYS A 148 -19.15 4.13 18.41
C LYS A 148 -18.52 5.00 17.32
N MET A 149 -18.04 4.35 16.26
CA MET A 149 -17.48 4.98 15.08
C MET A 149 -18.47 4.88 13.92
N ASP A 150 -18.83 6.03 13.34
CA ASP A 150 -19.65 6.09 12.12
C ASP A 150 -18.75 6.47 10.94
N LEU A 151 -18.10 5.46 10.36
CA LEU A 151 -17.15 5.65 9.26
C LEU A 151 -17.85 5.42 7.91
N VAL A 152 -17.76 6.41 7.03
CA VAL A 152 -18.18 6.26 5.64
C VAL A 152 -17.09 5.53 4.85
N LEU A 153 -17.33 4.27 4.50
CA LEU A 153 -16.36 3.43 3.78
C LEU A 153 -16.42 3.67 2.26
N PHE A 154 -15.75 4.73 1.79
CA PHE A 154 -15.43 4.93 0.38
C PHE A 154 -14.12 4.21 0.00
N LYS A 155 -13.84 4.13 -1.30
CA LYS A 155 -12.70 3.37 -1.83
C LYS A 155 -11.37 3.74 -1.16
N ASP A 156 -11.03 5.02 -1.10
CA ASP A 156 -9.73 5.42 -0.55
C ASP A 156 -9.64 5.13 0.95
N ALA A 157 -10.74 5.27 1.70
CA ALA A 157 -10.78 4.89 3.12
C ALA A 157 -10.48 3.40 3.32
N ILE A 158 -11.06 2.54 2.47
CA ILE A 158 -10.77 1.10 2.47
C ILE A 158 -9.29 0.86 2.16
N GLU A 159 -8.74 1.48 1.11
CA GLU A 159 -7.32 1.34 0.78
C GLU A 159 -6.41 1.80 1.91
N HIS A 160 -6.75 2.90 2.60
CA HIS A 160 -6.00 3.38 3.75
C HIS A 160 -6.03 2.38 4.90
N ILE A 161 -7.19 1.80 5.23
CA ILE A 161 -7.31 0.76 6.25
C ILE A 161 -6.42 -0.44 5.89
N VAL A 162 -6.47 -0.91 4.64
CA VAL A 162 -5.63 -2.02 4.18
C VAL A 162 -4.14 -1.71 4.35
N ARG A 163 -3.71 -0.48 4.02
CA ARG A 163 -2.31 -0.04 4.19
C ARG A 163 -1.90 -0.04 5.67
N ILE A 164 -2.76 0.46 6.55
CA ILE A 164 -2.52 0.48 8.00
C ILE A 164 -2.40 -0.95 8.53
N VAL A 165 -3.39 -1.81 8.24
CA VAL A 165 -3.40 -3.23 8.63
C VAL A 165 -2.12 -3.92 8.14
N ARG A 166 -1.72 -3.69 6.89
CA ARG A 166 -0.49 -4.27 6.33
C ARG A 166 0.75 -3.88 7.14
N VAL A 167 0.87 -2.63 7.59
CA VAL A 167 2.04 -2.15 8.35
C VAL A 167 2.02 -2.68 9.79
N ILE A 168 0.89 -2.65 10.48
CA ILE A 168 0.81 -3.13 11.87
C ILE A 168 1.00 -4.64 11.98
N SER A 169 0.63 -5.41 10.95
CA SER A 169 0.87 -6.86 10.92
C SER A 169 2.33 -7.24 10.63
N GLN A 170 3.22 -6.29 10.34
CA GLN A 170 4.64 -6.58 10.18
C GLN A 170 5.33 -6.59 11.55
N GLN A 171 6.27 -7.52 11.73
CA GLN A 171 7.09 -7.55 12.93
C GLN A 171 7.87 -6.24 13.07
N ARG A 172 7.68 -5.54 14.20
CA ARG A 172 8.24 -4.19 14.45
C ARG A 172 7.78 -3.14 13.42
N GLY A 173 6.58 -3.31 12.87
CA GLY A 173 5.94 -2.35 11.99
C GLY A 173 5.40 -1.15 12.76
N ASN A 174 5.68 0.05 12.28
CA ASN A 174 5.16 1.31 12.80
C ASN A 174 4.81 2.25 11.64
N MET A 175 3.74 3.02 11.80
CA MET A 175 3.25 3.94 10.78
C MET A 175 3.00 5.32 11.39
N LEU A 176 3.42 6.37 10.68
CA LEU A 176 3.03 7.75 10.98
C LEU A 176 1.97 8.16 9.95
N CYS A 177 0.75 8.39 10.42
CA CYS A 177 -0.34 8.87 9.58
C CYS A 177 -0.38 10.40 9.62
N VAL A 178 -0.11 11.04 8.48
CA VAL A 178 -0.17 12.51 8.34
C VAL A 178 -1.28 12.84 7.35
N GLY A 179 -2.25 13.64 7.79
CA GLY A 179 -3.39 14.05 6.98
C GLY A 179 -4.16 15.20 7.63
N ILE A 180 -5.06 15.82 6.87
CA ILE A 180 -5.98 16.83 7.40
C ILE A 180 -7.06 16.07 8.18
N GLY A 181 -7.31 16.46 9.43
CA GLY A 181 -8.11 15.69 10.40
C GLY A 181 -9.52 15.27 9.97
N ASN A 182 -10.08 15.89 8.93
CA ASN A 182 -11.45 15.65 8.48
C ASN A 182 -11.58 14.53 7.42
N LEU A 183 -10.50 13.87 7.01
CA LEU A 183 -10.56 12.91 5.89
C LEU A 183 -11.09 11.51 6.30
N ILE A 184 -11.02 11.16 7.58
CA ILE A 184 -11.51 9.87 8.11
C ILE A 184 -12.60 10.09 9.15
N LEU A 185 -12.56 11.23 9.85
CA LEU A 185 -13.58 11.65 10.80
C LEU A 185 -14.44 12.71 10.11
N ALA A 186 -15.52 12.28 9.46
CA ALA A 186 -16.64 13.18 9.23
C ALA A 186 -17.32 13.42 10.59
N GLU A 187 -16.66 14.18 11.47
CA GLU A 187 -17.36 14.74 12.61
C GLU A 187 -18.33 15.78 12.08
N HIS A 188 -19.61 15.57 12.40
CA HIS A 188 -20.70 16.53 12.24
C HIS A 188 -20.31 17.94 12.73
N PRO A 189 -21.00 18.99 12.23
CA PRO A 189 -20.54 20.38 12.28
C PRO A 189 -20.74 20.98 13.68
N TRP A 190 -19.80 20.73 14.59
CA TRP A 190 -19.70 21.49 15.85
C TRP A 190 -18.34 22.18 16.02
N CYS A 191 -17.37 21.94 15.14
CA CYS A 191 -16.11 22.67 15.14
C CYS A 191 -16.21 23.99 14.36
N SER A 192 -17.13 24.86 14.79
CA SER A 192 -17.04 26.30 14.53
C SER A 192 -17.44 27.06 15.78
N ARG A 193 -16.51 27.09 16.74
CA ARG A 193 -16.28 28.29 17.55
C ARG A 193 -14.78 28.51 17.63
N LYS A 194 -14.29 29.38 16.74
CA LYS A 194 -13.18 30.27 17.05
C LYS A 194 -13.66 31.30 18.07
N THR A 195 -12.69 31.83 18.82
CA THR A 195 -12.71 32.78 19.95
C THR A 195 -13.21 32.22 21.27
#